data_AF-A0A0C3KS49-F1
#
_entry.id   AF-A0A0C3KS49-F1
#
_cell.length_a   1.000
_cell.length_b   1.000
_cell.length_c   1.000
_cell.angle_alpha   90.00
_cell.angle_beta   90.00
_cell.angle_gamma   90.00
#
_symmetry.space_group_name_H-M   'P 1'
#
loop_
_entity.id
_entity.type
_entity.pdbx_description
1 polymer ?
#
loop_
_entity_poly.entity_id
_entity_poly.type
_entity_poly.pdbx_seq_one_letter_code
_entity_poly.pdbx_strand_id
1 'polypeptide(L)'
;MSEINFPFPFTDFEAYDEQAETALTLVDLRMIELSYALRSKPLWWINIKDPAIRLKWKAEALEYESRGDKLKETEIEWVFDELDDYGKMRNENTGIQASCHVRIWESDELISQELNSKLKLAVADLEKVPKEEKDWRAGCESQVLDLVDPSLFCTVYGRTQYWNTLNGDGRLEPLDIPDSDEDFDNWAYSDRFSLIPTDFQIEDSGAPATALGYINNVHPKKQKDLTAVIECLVGRFSLLWDKVLTTIDPHGWWLLGRNKVTGSYTWTAHPDYPRPLWEDFTRGSDEAQRKDNLWNEHKIIKLPTVDEHGYHDSGQDITFPDTYSIQGNKVQIIVKLESIHLTPEKPEYPGGSWHIEGMANERIVASGIYYYDCENTTESQLAFRVAVNLEGALYEEGDSKGIKLTWGLESDEPSNQVVGAVKTSANRCIAWPNIYQHQVSSFKLVDPTKQGHRKIVALFLVDPEKRIPSTSDIPPQQSHWTREAIMEALVQDNRTLPVELVDMVVDGVDNMMNLEEAKAYREELMEERLAFADTVDKQHFCTGFDFRKH
;
A
#
# COMPACT_ATOMS: atom_id res chain seq x y z
N MET A 1 -17.60 19.14 10.52
CA MET A 1 -17.03 18.98 9.16
C MET A 1 -18.00 18.08 8.41
N SER A 2 -18.17 18.24 7.10
CA SER A 2 -18.87 17.22 6.32
C SER A 2 -18.16 15.88 6.52
N GLU A 3 -18.91 14.80 6.65
CA GLU A 3 -18.39 13.44 6.70
C GLU A 3 -17.56 13.21 5.43
N ILE A 4 -16.30 12.80 5.58
CA ILE A 4 -15.39 12.56 4.45
C ILE A 4 -15.56 11.09 4.04
N ASN A 5 -15.81 10.84 2.76
CA ASN A 5 -15.84 9.48 2.23
C ASN A 5 -14.51 9.20 1.53
N PHE A 6 -13.66 8.38 2.14
CA PHE A 6 -12.38 8.00 1.53
C PHE A 6 -12.59 6.98 0.40
N PRO A 7 -11.77 7.02 -0.67
CA PRO A 7 -11.89 6.06 -1.76
C PRO A 7 -11.35 4.69 -1.38
N PHE A 8 -11.98 3.63 -1.89
CA PHE A 8 -11.57 2.23 -1.71
C PHE A 8 -11.66 1.44 -3.03
N PRO A 9 -10.81 0.41 -3.23
CA PRO A 9 -10.82 -0.43 -4.43
C PRO A 9 -11.82 -1.60 -4.30
N PHE A 10 -13.00 -1.36 -3.71
CA PHE A 10 -14.01 -2.37 -3.40
C PHE A 10 -15.27 -2.26 -4.28
N THR A 11 -15.14 -1.56 -5.41
CA THR A 11 -16.16 -1.40 -6.44
C THR A 11 -15.64 -1.92 -7.76
N ASP A 12 -16.53 -2.43 -8.59
CA ASP A 12 -16.27 -2.73 -9.99
C ASP A 12 -15.73 -1.45 -10.66
N PHE A 13 -14.55 -1.56 -11.28
CA PHE A 13 -13.96 -0.41 -11.94
C PHE A 13 -14.74 -0.10 -13.21
N GLU A 14 -15.45 1.03 -13.21
CA GLU A 14 -16.12 1.55 -14.39
C GLU A 14 -15.13 2.38 -15.22
N ALA A 15 -14.94 1.97 -16.48
CA ALA A 15 -14.06 2.62 -17.45
C ALA A 15 -14.37 4.12 -17.69
N TYR A 16 -15.53 4.60 -17.24
CA TYR A 16 -16.04 5.98 -17.41
C TYR A 16 -16.39 6.61 -16.06
N ASP A 17 -15.78 6.12 -14.98
CA ASP A 17 -15.87 6.80 -13.69
C ASP A 17 -14.99 8.05 -13.74
N GLU A 18 -15.63 9.23 -13.67
CA GLU A 18 -14.95 10.52 -13.60
C GLU A 18 -14.02 10.64 -12.38
N GLN A 19 -14.20 9.78 -11.36
CA GLN A 19 -13.37 9.73 -10.14
C GLN A 19 -12.17 8.78 -10.26
N ALA A 20 -12.10 7.96 -11.32
CA ALA A 20 -11.00 7.01 -11.52
C ALA A 20 -9.67 7.70 -11.85
N GLU A 21 -8.57 6.96 -11.71
CA GLU A 21 -7.26 7.49 -12.07
C GLU A 21 -7.14 7.66 -13.59
N THR A 22 -6.77 8.84 -14.05
CA THR A 22 -6.48 9.06 -15.49
C THR A 22 -5.13 8.49 -15.84
N ALA A 23 -5.05 7.77 -16.97
CA ALA A 23 -3.80 7.18 -17.45
C ALA A 23 -2.72 8.24 -17.69
N LEU A 24 -1.52 7.97 -17.19
CA LEU A 24 -0.34 8.80 -17.37
C LEU A 24 0.38 8.44 -18.67
N THR A 25 0.95 9.43 -19.35
CA THR A 25 1.74 9.12 -20.54
C THR A 25 3.02 8.36 -20.15
N LEU A 26 3.59 7.58 -21.08
CA LEU A 26 4.89 6.95 -20.87
C LEU A 26 5.99 7.99 -20.58
N VAL A 27 5.85 9.20 -21.12
CA VAL A 27 6.76 10.34 -20.81
C VAL A 27 6.58 10.79 -19.35
N ASP A 28 5.34 10.94 -18.86
CA ASP A 28 5.06 11.27 -17.45
C ASP A 28 5.71 10.23 -16.53
N LEU A 29 5.51 8.94 -16.80
CA LEU A 29 6.03 7.85 -15.98
C LEU A 29 7.57 7.84 -15.95
N ARG A 30 8.24 8.08 -17.09
CA ARG A 30 9.71 8.22 -17.13
C ARG A 30 10.20 9.44 -16.34
N MET A 31 9.49 10.56 -16.43
CA MET A 31 9.81 11.77 -15.66
C MET A 31 9.63 11.55 -14.15
N ILE A 32 8.56 10.85 -13.73
CA ILE A 32 8.32 10.44 -12.34
C ILE A 32 9.47 9.55 -11.83
N GLU A 33 9.89 8.56 -12.63
CA GLU A 33 11.01 7.67 -12.29
C GLU A 33 12.34 8.42 -12.14
N LEU A 34 12.66 9.33 -13.07
CA LEU A 34 13.85 10.18 -12.97
C LEU A 34 13.79 11.06 -11.72
N SER A 35 12.65 11.73 -11.49
CA SER A 35 12.42 12.57 -10.31
C SER A 35 12.68 11.79 -9.02
N TYR A 36 12.08 10.60 -8.89
CA TYR A 36 12.29 9.75 -7.72
C TYR A 36 13.73 9.24 -7.60
N ALA A 37 14.37 8.87 -8.70
CA ALA A 37 15.77 8.43 -8.70
C ALA A 37 16.72 9.53 -8.19
N LEU A 38 16.44 10.80 -8.52
CA LEU A 38 17.17 11.96 -8.01
C LEU A 38 16.86 12.21 -6.53
N ARG A 39 15.58 12.16 -6.12
CA ARG A 39 15.15 12.33 -4.72
C ARG A 39 15.57 11.18 -3.79
N SER A 40 15.93 10.03 -4.36
CA SER A 40 16.50 8.91 -3.61
C SER A 40 18.00 9.07 -3.30
N LYS A 41 18.68 10.09 -3.87
CA LYS A 41 20.09 10.37 -3.54
C LYS A 41 20.18 11.07 -2.17
N PRO A 42 21.20 10.76 -1.34
CA PRO A 42 21.40 11.48 -0.09
C PRO A 42 21.53 12.99 -0.28
N LEU A 43 20.89 13.77 0.59
CA LEU A 43 20.94 15.25 0.60
C LEU A 43 20.57 15.89 -0.76
N TRP A 44 19.70 15.24 -1.54
CA TRP A 44 19.37 15.69 -2.89
C TRP A 44 18.88 17.14 -2.95
N TRP A 45 18.09 17.58 -1.96
CA TRP A 45 17.49 18.92 -1.86
C TRP A 45 18.52 20.04 -1.63
N ILE A 46 19.71 19.69 -1.13
CA ILE A 46 20.86 20.60 -1.02
C ILE A 46 21.69 20.50 -2.29
N ASN A 47 21.98 19.28 -2.73
CA ASN A 47 22.87 18.99 -3.84
C ASN A 47 22.35 19.53 -5.18
N ILE A 48 21.04 19.53 -5.41
CA ILE A 48 20.44 20.05 -6.65
C ILE A 48 20.69 21.54 -6.87
N LYS A 49 20.94 22.30 -5.79
CA LYS A 49 21.23 23.74 -5.82
C LYS A 49 22.66 24.06 -6.24
N ASP A 50 23.56 23.06 -6.24
CA ASP A 50 24.93 23.24 -6.73
C ASP A 50 24.95 23.10 -8.26
N PRO A 51 25.37 24.16 -8.99
CA PRO A 51 25.42 24.12 -10.45
C PRO A 51 26.29 23.00 -11.04
N ALA A 52 27.39 22.63 -10.37
CA ALA A 52 28.28 21.58 -10.83
C ALA A 52 27.64 20.19 -10.67
N ILE A 53 26.89 19.97 -9.58
CA ILE A 53 26.14 18.73 -9.37
C ILE A 53 24.98 18.65 -10.35
N ARG A 54 24.24 19.76 -10.55
CA ARG A 54 23.14 19.81 -11.53
C ARG A 54 23.63 19.47 -12.94
N LEU A 55 24.76 20.02 -13.39
CA LEU A 55 25.36 19.66 -14.68
C LEU A 55 25.73 18.19 -14.79
N LYS A 56 26.29 17.60 -13.72
CA LYS A 56 26.62 16.18 -13.69
C LYS A 56 25.37 15.31 -13.76
N TRP A 57 24.35 15.61 -12.96
CA TRP A 57 23.09 14.86 -12.98
C TRP A 57 22.35 15.00 -14.29
N LYS A 58 22.43 16.16 -14.96
CA LYS A 58 21.86 16.34 -16.29
C LYS A 58 22.52 15.41 -17.32
N ALA A 59 23.85 15.29 -17.27
CA ALA A 59 24.57 14.35 -18.13
C ALA A 59 24.21 12.88 -17.84
N GLU A 60 24.01 12.52 -16.56
CA GLU A 60 23.50 11.20 -16.18
C GLU A 60 22.07 10.97 -16.68
N ALA A 61 21.19 11.97 -16.57
CA ALA A 61 19.78 11.90 -16.95
C ALA A 61 19.58 11.77 -18.47
N LEU A 62 20.42 12.40 -19.29
CA LEU A 62 20.38 12.25 -20.76
C LEU A 62 20.71 10.83 -21.24
N GLU A 63 21.43 10.06 -20.42
CA GLU A 63 21.75 8.66 -20.69
C GLU A 63 20.82 7.69 -19.93
N TYR A 64 19.95 8.20 -19.06
CA TYR A 64 19.00 7.39 -18.30
C TYR A 64 17.87 6.92 -19.21
N GLU A 65 17.82 5.61 -19.44
CA GLU A 65 16.75 4.95 -20.17
C GLU A 65 15.82 4.25 -19.18
N SER A 66 14.52 4.51 -19.30
CA SER A 66 13.50 3.79 -18.56
C SER A 66 12.27 3.59 -19.45
N ARG A 67 11.51 2.52 -19.20
CA ARG A 67 10.37 2.13 -20.04
C ARG A 67 10.67 2.10 -21.55
N GLY A 68 11.90 1.71 -21.91
CA GLY A 68 12.35 1.51 -23.28
C GLY A 68 12.67 2.77 -24.08
N ASP A 69 12.79 3.94 -23.45
CA ASP A 69 13.21 5.18 -24.13
C ASP A 69 13.92 6.15 -23.19
N LYS A 70 14.54 7.19 -23.76
CA LYS A 70 15.21 8.28 -23.05
C LYS A 70 14.32 9.51 -22.97
N LEU A 71 14.54 10.34 -21.94
CA LEU A 71 13.92 11.65 -21.83
C LEU A 71 14.65 12.69 -22.70
N LYS A 72 13.91 13.64 -23.23
CA LYS A 72 14.47 14.82 -23.93
C LYS A 72 15.07 15.79 -22.93
N GLU A 73 15.97 16.64 -23.41
CA GLU A 73 16.59 17.68 -22.58
C GLU A 73 15.56 18.61 -21.92
N THR A 74 14.49 18.98 -22.62
CA THR A 74 13.39 19.81 -22.08
C THR A 74 12.61 19.11 -20.97
N GLU A 75 12.39 17.80 -21.11
CA GLU A 75 11.71 16.97 -20.11
C GLU A 75 12.57 16.81 -18.85
N ILE A 76 13.90 16.69 -19.02
CA ILE A 76 14.86 16.64 -17.90
C ILE A 76 14.93 17.96 -17.14
N GLU A 77 15.00 19.10 -17.85
CA GLU A 77 14.99 20.42 -17.19
C GLU A 77 13.69 20.64 -16.41
N TRP A 78 12.55 20.23 -16.98
CA TRP A 78 11.27 20.26 -16.28
C TRP A 78 11.33 19.44 -14.98
N VAL A 79 11.87 18.21 -15.02
CA VAL A 79 12.05 17.39 -13.81
C VAL A 79 12.97 18.08 -12.80
N PHE A 80 14.02 18.77 -13.25
CA PHE A 80 14.95 19.42 -12.34
C PHE A 80 14.34 20.65 -11.67
N ASP A 81 13.43 21.34 -12.34
CA ASP A 81 12.77 22.54 -11.80
C ASP A 81 11.71 22.15 -10.75
N GLU A 82 10.98 21.04 -10.92
CA GLU A 82 10.06 20.55 -9.89
C GLU A 82 10.76 20.05 -8.61
N LEU A 83 12.05 19.74 -8.67
CA LEU A 83 12.80 19.27 -7.49
C LEU A 83 12.89 20.36 -6.41
N ASP A 84 12.91 21.64 -6.79
CA ASP A 84 12.88 22.73 -5.82
C ASP A 84 11.59 22.71 -4.99
N ASP A 85 10.49 22.29 -5.61
CA ASP A 85 9.17 22.20 -5.01
C ASP A 85 9.04 20.99 -4.08
N TYR A 86 9.48 19.81 -4.52
CA TYR A 86 9.64 18.67 -3.62
C TYR A 86 10.55 18.99 -2.43
N GLY A 87 11.56 19.85 -2.63
CA GLY A 87 12.47 20.28 -1.58
C GLY A 87 11.78 21.08 -0.48
N LYS A 88 10.77 21.89 -0.84
CA LYS A 88 9.93 22.65 0.09
C LYS A 88 8.92 21.77 0.82
N MET A 89 8.43 20.71 0.18
CA MET A 89 7.49 19.75 0.78
C MET A 89 8.14 18.84 1.83
N ARG A 90 9.47 18.66 1.78
CA ARG A 90 10.19 17.83 2.75
C ARG A 90 10.16 18.45 4.14
N ASN A 91 9.78 17.66 5.13
CA ASN A 91 9.84 18.04 6.53
C ASN A 91 11.24 17.80 7.10
N GLU A 92 11.94 18.87 7.52
CA GLU A 92 13.31 18.77 8.02
C GLU A 92 13.44 17.98 9.34
N ASN A 93 12.43 18.05 10.22
CA ASN A 93 12.50 17.45 11.56
C ASN A 93 12.21 15.94 11.56
N THR A 94 11.36 15.49 10.63
CA THR A 94 10.89 14.09 10.55
C THR A 94 11.46 13.35 9.35
N GLY A 95 12.09 14.07 8.42
CA GLY A 95 12.58 13.55 7.14
C GLY A 95 11.48 13.11 6.17
N ILE A 96 10.20 13.34 6.50
CA ILE A 96 9.07 12.99 5.62
C ILE A 96 9.18 13.74 4.30
N GLN A 97 9.09 13.00 3.20
CA GLN A 97 9.08 13.52 1.83
C GLN A 97 8.12 12.70 0.95
N ALA A 98 7.70 13.29 -0.17
CA ALA A 98 6.98 12.55 -1.21
C ALA A 98 7.86 11.42 -1.76
N SER A 99 7.26 10.28 -2.09
CA SER A 99 7.96 9.07 -2.52
C SER A 99 7.90 8.90 -4.04
N CYS A 100 7.85 7.67 -4.56
CA CYS A 100 7.96 7.36 -5.98
C CYS A 100 6.77 7.79 -6.82
N HIS A 101 5.62 8.04 -6.19
CA HIS A 101 4.40 8.48 -6.86
C HIS A 101 3.57 9.36 -5.92
N VAL A 102 2.60 10.08 -6.47
CA VAL A 102 1.68 10.91 -5.67
C VAL A 102 0.93 10.06 -4.64
N ARG A 103 0.62 10.63 -3.47
CA ARG A 103 -0.03 9.98 -2.30
C ARG A 103 0.84 8.96 -1.56
N ILE A 104 2.04 8.68 -2.05
CA ILE A 104 3.01 7.82 -1.37
C ILE A 104 4.03 8.71 -0.68
N TRP A 105 4.24 8.45 0.61
CA TRP A 105 5.15 9.22 1.46
C TRP A 105 6.18 8.31 2.11
N GLU A 106 7.40 8.81 2.27
CA GLU A 106 8.50 8.04 2.86
C GLU A 106 9.33 8.87 3.83
N SER A 107 10.03 8.21 4.74
CA SER A 107 11.07 8.82 5.57
C SER A 107 12.10 7.79 6.02
N ASP A 108 13.37 8.15 5.97
CA ASP A 108 14.50 7.38 6.52
C ASP A 108 14.91 7.88 7.93
N GLU A 109 14.27 8.94 8.43
CA GLU A 109 14.63 9.64 9.69
C GLU A 109 13.49 9.63 10.73
N LEU A 110 12.29 9.15 10.35
CA LEU A 110 11.09 9.17 11.18
C LEU A 110 11.26 8.37 12.49
N ILE A 111 11.98 7.25 12.42
CA ILE A 111 12.27 6.38 13.56
C ILE A 111 13.72 6.58 13.99
N SER A 112 13.90 6.99 15.25
CA SER A 112 15.22 7.18 15.84
C SER A 112 15.94 5.85 16.05
N GLN A 113 17.28 5.88 16.07
CA GLN A 113 18.09 4.69 16.38
C GLN A 113 17.78 4.11 17.76
N GLU A 114 17.39 4.95 18.74
CA GLU A 114 16.97 4.50 20.07
C GLU A 114 15.68 3.69 19.99
N LEU A 115 14.66 4.19 19.27
CA LEU A 115 13.39 3.48 19.10
C LEU A 115 13.58 2.19 18.29
N ASN A 116 14.39 2.21 17.23
CA ASN A 116 14.78 1.01 16.48
C ASN A 116 15.44 -0.05 17.40
N SER A 117 16.35 0.38 18.28
CA SER A 117 17.01 -0.52 19.22
C SER A 117 16.04 -1.14 20.22
N LYS A 118 15.08 -0.35 20.74
CA LYS A 118 13.99 -0.85 21.60
C LYS A 118 13.12 -1.87 20.88
N LEU A 119 12.77 -1.61 19.61
CA LEU A 119 12.03 -2.56 18.78
C LEU A 119 12.77 -3.88 18.62
N LYS A 120 14.05 -3.83 18.25
CA LYS A 120 14.89 -5.04 18.10
C LYS A 120 14.95 -5.86 19.38
N LEU A 121 15.07 -5.20 20.55
CA LEU A 121 15.07 -5.88 21.84
C LEU A 121 13.71 -6.51 22.15
N ALA A 122 12.61 -5.77 21.97
CA ALA A 122 11.26 -6.26 22.24
C ALA A 122 10.86 -7.43 21.33
N VAL A 123 11.26 -7.40 20.06
CA VAL A 123 11.00 -8.48 19.09
C VAL A 123 11.88 -9.71 19.33
N ALA A 124 13.08 -9.55 19.89
CA ALA A 124 13.97 -10.68 20.12
C ALA A 124 13.35 -11.76 21.02
N ASP A 125 12.41 -11.40 21.90
CA ASP A 125 11.69 -12.36 22.75
C ASP A 125 10.69 -13.21 21.95
N LEU A 126 10.14 -12.68 20.86
CA LEU A 126 9.30 -13.44 19.92
C LEU A 126 10.13 -14.38 19.04
N GLU A 127 11.37 -13.99 18.70
CA GLU A 127 12.25 -14.79 17.83
C GLU A 127 12.97 -15.93 18.55
N LYS A 128 13.14 -15.81 19.88
CA LYS A 128 13.87 -16.76 20.75
C LYS A 128 12.98 -17.88 21.30
N VAL A 129 11.94 -18.27 20.57
CA VAL A 129 11.16 -19.48 20.89
C VAL A 129 11.83 -20.75 20.33
N PRO A 130 11.57 -21.93 20.92
CA PRO A 130 11.98 -23.22 20.35
C PRO A 130 11.63 -23.34 18.86
N LYS A 131 12.41 -24.11 18.10
CA LYS A 131 12.26 -24.20 16.63
C LYS A 131 10.86 -24.68 16.24
N GLU A 132 10.28 -25.54 17.06
CA GLU A 132 8.97 -26.16 16.92
C GLU A 132 7.83 -25.18 17.18
N GLU A 133 8.10 -24.09 17.92
CA GLU A 133 7.15 -23.03 18.25
C GLU A 133 7.22 -21.84 17.28
N LYS A 134 8.23 -21.82 16.38
CA LYS A 134 8.33 -20.78 15.35
C LYS A 134 7.21 -20.90 14.33
N ASP A 135 6.50 -19.81 14.14
CA ASP A 135 5.36 -19.74 13.24
C ASP A 135 5.80 -19.37 11.82
N TRP A 136 6.27 -20.37 11.09
CA TRP A 136 6.66 -20.20 9.69
C TRP A 136 5.43 -20.18 8.79
N ARG A 137 5.32 -19.16 7.93
CA ARG A 137 4.23 -19.05 6.97
C ARG A 137 4.15 -20.28 6.07
N ALA A 138 2.97 -20.88 6.03
CA ALA A 138 2.67 -22.00 5.13
C ALA A 138 2.85 -21.57 3.66
N GLY A 139 3.36 -22.46 2.81
CA GLY A 139 3.60 -22.17 1.39
C GLY A 139 4.83 -21.31 1.07
N CYS A 140 5.45 -20.64 2.05
CA CYS A 140 6.65 -19.81 1.85
C CYS A 140 7.97 -20.54 2.13
N GLU A 141 8.03 -21.86 1.94
CA GLU A 141 9.24 -22.67 2.12
C GLU A 141 10.00 -22.45 3.46
N SER A 142 9.31 -22.02 4.52
CA SER A 142 9.91 -21.61 5.80
C SER A 142 10.92 -20.46 5.69
N GLN A 143 10.65 -19.47 4.82
CA GLN A 143 11.43 -18.23 4.72
C GLN A 143 10.76 -17.05 5.44
N VAL A 144 9.43 -17.03 5.59
CA VAL A 144 8.72 -15.96 6.31
C VAL A 144 8.33 -16.44 7.71
N LEU A 145 8.86 -15.78 8.73
CA LEU A 145 8.54 -15.99 10.14
C LEU A 145 7.53 -14.93 10.58
N ASP A 146 6.32 -15.38 10.90
CA ASP A 146 5.26 -14.54 11.42
C ASP A 146 5.45 -14.34 12.94
N LEU A 147 5.57 -13.07 13.37
CA LEU A 147 5.85 -12.72 14.78
C LEU A 147 4.62 -12.13 15.47
N VAL A 148 3.93 -11.24 14.77
CA VAL A 148 2.59 -10.76 15.11
C VAL A 148 1.78 -10.86 13.83
N ASP A 149 0.91 -11.84 13.75
CA ASP A 149 0.12 -12.13 12.55
C ASP A 149 -1.34 -11.79 12.80
N PRO A 150 -1.90 -10.74 12.18
CA PRO A 150 -3.28 -10.33 12.47
C PRO A 150 -4.32 -11.40 12.08
N SER A 151 -3.96 -12.36 11.21
CA SER A 151 -4.85 -13.46 10.81
C SER A 151 -5.00 -14.55 11.88
N LEU A 152 -4.04 -14.65 12.81
CA LEU A 152 -4.13 -15.58 13.93
C LEU A 152 -5.06 -14.99 14.99
N PHE A 153 -6.01 -15.78 15.50
CA PHE A 153 -7.08 -15.29 16.40
C PHE A 153 -7.87 -14.12 15.78
N CYS A 154 -8.13 -14.17 14.47
CA CYS A 154 -9.03 -13.24 13.78
C CYS A 154 -10.49 -13.41 14.25
N THR A 155 -11.35 -12.51 13.78
CA THR A 155 -12.80 -12.66 13.94
C THR A 155 -13.28 -13.82 13.07
N VAL A 156 -14.12 -14.68 13.65
CA VAL A 156 -14.94 -15.66 12.93
C VAL A 156 -16.39 -15.31 13.21
N TYR A 157 -17.12 -14.83 12.19
CA TYR A 157 -18.50 -14.39 12.36
C TYR A 157 -19.40 -15.54 12.84
N GLY A 158 -20.34 -15.23 13.73
CA GLY A 158 -21.18 -16.21 14.43
C GLY A 158 -20.47 -17.02 15.51
N ARG A 159 -19.15 -16.85 15.71
CA ARG A 159 -18.36 -17.53 16.74
C ARG A 159 -17.70 -16.56 17.72
N THR A 160 -16.91 -15.62 17.21
CA THR A 160 -16.19 -14.63 18.03
C THR A 160 -17.18 -13.83 18.85
N GLN A 161 -16.98 -13.73 20.16
CA GLN A 161 -17.88 -12.97 21.03
C GLN A 161 -17.41 -11.52 21.14
N TYR A 162 -18.36 -10.59 21.24
CA TYR A 162 -18.06 -9.18 21.48
C TYR A 162 -19.02 -8.59 22.53
N TRP A 163 -18.60 -7.50 23.16
CA TRP A 163 -19.42 -6.72 24.07
C TRP A 163 -20.33 -5.80 23.27
N ASN A 164 -21.61 -6.16 23.16
CA ASN A 164 -22.59 -5.24 22.58
C ASN A 164 -22.93 -4.12 23.57
N THR A 165 -22.26 -2.99 23.40
CA THR A 165 -22.48 -1.79 24.22
C THR A 165 -23.76 -1.03 23.84
N LEU A 166 -24.37 -1.31 22.68
CA LEU A 166 -25.60 -0.68 22.22
C LEU A 166 -26.83 -1.17 22.98
N ASN A 167 -26.82 -2.43 23.43
CA ASN A 167 -27.94 -3.05 24.15
C ASN A 167 -27.90 -2.79 25.68
N GLY A 168 -26.82 -2.20 26.19
CA GLY A 168 -26.71 -1.73 27.58
C GLY A 168 -26.71 -2.83 28.66
N ASP A 169 -26.74 -4.10 28.26
CA ASP A 169 -26.77 -5.27 29.14
C ASP A 169 -25.37 -5.85 29.41
N GLY A 170 -24.35 -5.41 28.66
CA GLY A 170 -22.95 -5.77 28.88
C GLY A 170 -22.72 -7.28 28.80
N ARG A 171 -23.48 -7.97 27.95
CA ARG A 171 -23.33 -9.41 27.72
C ARG A 171 -22.45 -9.65 26.48
N LEU A 172 -21.74 -10.77 26.50
CA LEU A 172 -21.10 -11.30 25.32
C LEU A 172 -22.16 -11.97 24.44
N GLU A 173 -22.09 -11.66 23.16
CA GLU A 173 -22.85 -12.33 22.12
C GLU A 173 -21.97 -12.58 20.89
N PRO A 174 -22.31 -13.57 20.04
CA PRO A 174 -21.58 -13.80 18.81
C PRO A 174 -21.65 -12.58 17.89
N LEU A 175 -20.52 -12.20 17.31
CA LEU A 175 -20.42 -11.12 16.35
C LEU A 175 -21.00 -11.57 15.00
N ASP A 176 -22.05 -10.91 14.55
CA ASP A 176 -22.65 -11.15 13.23
C ASP A 176 -21.86 -10.48 12.10
N ILE A 177 -22.12 -10.90 10.87
CA ILE A 177 -21.57 -10.30 9.66
C ILE A 177 -22.07 -8.84 9.59
N PRO A 178 -21.20 -7.85 9.32
CA PRO A 178 -21.64 -6.47 9.20
C PRO A 178 -22.59 -6.29 8.01
N ASP A 179 -23.53 -5.35 8.14
CA ASP A 179 -24.34 -4.91 6.99
C ASP A 179 -23.40 -4.38 5.88
N SER A 180 -23.71 -4.72 4.63
CA SER A 180 -22.98 -4.20 3.47
C SER A 180 -23.14 -2.68 3.40
N ASP A 181 -22.04 -1.98 3.15
CA ASP A 181 -22.03 -0.56 2.81
C ASP A 181 -22.56 -0.42 1.38
N GLU A 182 -23.52 0.48 1.14
CA GLU A 182 -24.07 0.70 -0.21
C GLU A 182 -23.00 1.18 -1.20
N ASP A 183 -21.88 1.70 -0.68
CA ASP A 183 -20.74 2.18 -1.44
C ASP A 183 -19.84 1.06 -1.99
N PHE A 184 -19.96 -0.20 -1.52
CA PHE A 184 -19.06 -1.31 -1.90
C PHE A 184 -19.81 -2.50 -2.51
N ASP A 185 -19.14 -3.23 -3.40
CA ASP A 185 -19.72 -4.42 -4.00
C ASP A 185 -19.68 -5.63 -3.06
N ASN A 186 -20.69 -6.49 -3.20
CA ASN A 186 -20.83 -7.70 -2.38
C ASN A 186 -19.63 -8.65 -2.49
N TRP A 187 -18.94 -8.69 -3.63
CA TRP A 187 -17.76 -9.54 -3.81
C TRP A 187 -16.56 -9.08 -2.97
N ALA A 188 -16.61 -7.85 -2.45
CA ALA A 188 -15.53 -7.26 -1.66
C ALA A 188 -15.56 -7.65 -0.17
N TYR A 189 -16.62 -8.32 0.29
CA TYR A 189 -16.81 -8.71 1.68
C TYR A 189 -16.45 -10.18 1.92
N SER A 190 -15.84 -10.45 3.07
CA SER A 190 -15.88 -11.80 3.65
C SER A 190 -17.17 -11.98 4.44
N ASP A 191 -17.83 -13.12 4.25
CA ASP A 191 -18.97 -13.57 5.05
C ASP A 191 -18.54 -14.41 6.27
N ARG A 192 -17.22 -14.60 6.46
CA ARG A 192 -16.68 -15.51 7.50
C ARG A 192 -15.69 -14.85 8.44
N PHE A 193 -14.81 -14.00 7.95
CA PHE A 193 -13.65 -13.53 8.70
C PHE A 193 -13.43 -12.03 8.64
N SER A 194 -12.77 -11.49 9.66
CA SER A 194 -12.23 -10.13 9.67
C SER A 194 -10.98 -10.07 10.54
N LEU A 195 -10.02 -9.23 10.19
CA LEU A 195 -8.98 -8.84 11.14
C LEU A 195 -9.57 -8.00 12.29
N ILE A 196 -8.94 -8.07 13.46
CA ILE A 196 -9.34 -7.31 14.65
C ILE A 196 -8.36 -6.14 14.83
N PRO A 197 -8.77 -4.89 14.58
CA PRO A 197 -7.94 -3.73 14.87
C PRO A 197 -7.85 -3.48 16.38
N THR A 198 -6.86 -2.69 16.78
CA THR A 198 -6.78 -2.10 18.11
C THR A 198 -7.10 -0.62 18.04
N ASP A 199 -7.93 -0.13 18.97
CA ASP A 199 -8.17 1.30 19.12
C ASP A 199 -6.92 1.97 19.71
N PHE A 200 -6.41 3.01 19.06
CA PHE A 200 -5.32 3.86 19.55
C PHE A 200 -5.81 5.29 19.73
N GLN A 201 -5.47 5.91 20.84
CA GLN A 201 -5.54 7.36 21.00
C GLN A 201 -4.28 7.99 20.42
N ILE A 202 -4.41 8.79 19.36
CA ILE A 202 -3.29 9.49 18.75
C ILE A 202 -3.02 10.78 19.53
N GLU A 203 -1.75 10.99 19.86
CA GLU A 203 -1.24 12.21 20.49
C GLU A 203 -0.62 13.13 19.42
N ASP A 204 -0.47 14.41 19.75
CA ASP A 204 0.03 15.40 18.81
C ASP A 204 1.50 15.20 18.43
N SER A 205 1.86 15.64 17.21
CA SER A 205 3.26 15.76 16.74
C SER A 205 4.05 14.44 16.79
N GLY A 206 3.34 13.33 16.58
CA GLY A 206 3.89 11.98 16.61
C GLY A 206 4.51 11.56 17.94
N ALA A 207 4.01 12.12 19.05
CA ALA A 207 4.21 11.54 20.37
C ALA A 207 3.64 10.11 20.41
N PRO A 208 4.11 9.24 21.33
CA PRO A 208 3.60 7.88 21.45
C PRO A 208 2.07 7.87 21.60
N ALA A 209 1.39 7.10 20.75
CA ALA A 209 -0.04 6.85 20.89
C ALA A 209 -0.32 6.02 22.14
N THR A 210 -1.57 5.91 22.55
CA THR A 210 -1.97 5.01 23.65
C THR A 210 -2.87 3.91 23.10
N ALA A 211 -2.48 2.64 23.26
CA ALA A 211 -3.35 1.51 22.95
C ALA A 211 -4.48 1.45 24.00
N LEU A 212 -5.74 1.51 23.53
CA LEU A 212 -6.92 1.50 24.40
C LEU A 212 -7.43 0.09 24.68
N GLY A 213 -7.03 -0.88 23.87
CA GLY A 213 -7.26 -2.32 24.04
C GLY A 213 -5.96 -3.10 23.94
N TYR A 214 -6.05 -4.44 23.92
CA TYR A 214 -4.89 -5.26 23.61
C TYR A 214 -4.56 -5.18 22.11
N ILE A 215 -3.31 -5.47 21.75
CA ILE A 215 -2.92 -5.68 20.35
C ILE A 215 -3.08 -7.17 20.06
N ASN A 216 -3.80 -7.52 18.99
CA ASN A 216 -4.01 -8.93 18.66
C ASN A 216 -2.66 -9.65 18.56
N ASN A 217 -2.55 -10.81 19.19
CA ASN A 217 -1.31 -11.60 19.31
C ASN A 217 -0.15 -11.00 20.10
N VAL A 218 -0.37 -9.87 20.79
CA VAL A 218 0.62 -9.30 21.72
C VAL A 218 0.08 -9.38 23.15
N HIS A 219 0.66 -10.27 23.95
CA HIS A 219 0.25 -10.51 25.32
C HIS A 219 0.48 -9.25 26.20
N PRO A 220 -0.56 -8.63 26.79
CA PRO A 220 -0.46 -7.33 27.45
C PRO A 220 0.57 -7.23 28.58
N LYS A 221 0.72 -8.29 29.40
CA LYS A 221 1.71 -8.32 30.50
C LYS A 221 3.10 -8.77 30.07
N LYS A 222 3.21 -9.88 29.32
CA LYS A 222 4.49 -10.49 28.94
C LYS A 222 5.24 -9.68 27.88
N GLN A 223 4.52 -9.02 26.97
CA GLN A 223 5.07 -8.27 25.84
C GLN A 223 4.75 -6.76 25.94
N LYS A 224 4.72 -6.24 27.18
CA LYS A 224 4.45 -4.82 27.46
C LYS A 224 5.45 -3.89 26.76
N ASP A 225 6.71 -4.30 26.63
CA ASP A 225 7.77 -3.50 26.01
C ASP A 225 7.54 -3.40 24.49
N LEU A 226 7.03 -4.47 23.87
CA LEU A 226 6.62 -4.46 22.47
C LEU A 226 5.40 -3.54 22.26
N THR A 227 4.42 -3.59 23.17
CA THR A 227 3.25 -2.70 23.13
C THR A 227 3.68 -1.23 23.16
N ALA A 228 4.55 -0.87 24.11
CA ALA A 228 5.07 0.50 24.24
C ALA A 228 5.87 0.96 23.00
N VAL A 229 6.58 0.04 22.34
CA VAL A 229 7.26 0.34 21.07
C VAL A 229 6.24 0.54 19.95
N ILE A 230 5.21 -0.30 19.83
CA ILE A 230 4.16 -0.16 18.81
C ILE A 230 3.42 1.18 18.99
N GLU A 231 3.10 1.56 20.22
CA GLU A 231 2.54 2.88 20.55
C GLU A 231 3.41 4.04 20.02
N CYS A 232 4.73 3.95 20.20
CA CYS A 232 5.66 4.91 19.62
C CYS A 232 5.63 4.88 18.08
N LEU A 233 5.60 3.70 17.45
CA LEU A 233 5.55 3.57 15.99
C LEU A 233 4.25 4.14 15.42
N VAL A 234 3.10 3.81 15.99
CA VAL A 234 1.78 4.35 15.60
C VAL A 234 1.78 5.88 15.70
N GLY A 235 2.31 6.43 16.80
CA GLY A 235 2.52 7.87 16.94
C GLY A 235 3.35 8.46 15.80
N ARG A 236 4.46 7.82 15.41
CA ARG A 236 5.28 8.31 14.30
C ARG A 236 4.60 8.18 12.93
N PHE A 237 3.92 7.07 12.68
CA PHE A 237 3.22 6.81 11.42
C PHE A 237 1.99 7.69 11.23
N SER A 238 1.37 8.21 12.30
CA SER A 238 0.26 9.16 12.18
C SER A 238 0.63 10.41 11.36
N LEU A 239 1.88 10.86 11.41
CA LEU A 239 2.38 11.97 10.60
C LEU A 239 2.46 11.64 9.11
N LEU A 240 2.75 10.38 8.77
CA LEU A 240 2.72 9.91 7.39
C LEU A 240 1.28 9.71 6.90
N TRP A 241 0.40 9.18 7.75
CA TRP A 241 -1.00 8.97 7.41
C TRP A 241 -1.75 10.29 7.21
N ASP A 242 -1.50 11.33 8.00
CA ASP A 242 -2.07 12.67 7.77
C ASP A 242 -1.78 13.16 6.34
N LYS A 243 -0.56 12.93 5.85
CA LYS A 243 -0.17 13.25 4.48
C LYS A 243 -0.88 12.39 3.45
N VAL A 244 -1.01 11.08 3.69
CA VAL A 244 -1.75 10.17 2.80
C VAL A 244 -3.21 10.60 2.71
N LEU A 245 -3.89 10.73 3.85
CA LEU A 245 -5.32 11.07 3.96
C LEU A 245 -5.64 12.44 3.35
N THR A 246 -4.80 13.45 3.61
CA THR A 246 -4.91 14.77 2.97
C THR A 246 -4.85 14.67 1.44
N THR A 247 -4.02 13.78 0.89
CA THR A 247 -3.84 13.63 -0.57
C THR A 247 -4.85 12.71 -1.27
N ILE A 248 -5.65 11.95 -0.52
CA ILE A 248 -6.76 11.14 -1.05
C ILE A 248 -8.14 11.72 -0.76
N ASP A 249 -8.23 12.79 0.04
CA ASP A 249 -9.47 13.52 0.26
C ASP A 249 -10.07 13.97 -1.10
N PRO A 250 -11.30 13.54 -1.44
CA PRO A 250 -11.97 13.90 -2.69
C PRO A 250 -12.18 15.41 -2.87
N HIS A 251 -12.14 16.18 -1.77
CA HIS A 251 -12.25 17.63 -1.78
C HIS A 251 -10.90 18.35 -1.92
N GLY A 252 -9.79 17.59 -1.99
CA GLY A 252 -8.43 18.08 -2.12
C GLY A 252 -8.13 18.76 -3.46
N TRP A 253 -7.25 19.77 -3.41
CA TRP A 253 -6.81 20.55 -4.58
C TRP A 253 -5.62 19.86 -5.27
N TRP A 254 -5.37 20.24 -6.54
CA TRP A 254 -4.29 19.81 -7.45
C TRP A 254 -3.14 18.98 -6.85
N LEU A 255 -3.06 17.72 -7.29
CA LEU A 255 -1.97 16.80 -6.97
C LEU A 255 -0.72 17.09 -7.80
N LEU A 256 0.31 17.69 -7.19
CA LEU A 256 1.60 17.94 -7.81
C LEU A 256 2.23 16.64 -8.35
N GLY A 257 2.75 16.73 -9.57
CA GLY A 257 3.49 15.63 -10.21
C GLY A 257 2.65 14.57 -10.92
N ARG A 258 1.32 14.71 -10.98
CA ARG A 258 0.44 13.78 -11.72
C ARG A 258 0.47 14.03 -13.23
N ASN A 259 0.18 15.25 -13.69
CA ASN A 259 0.11 15.59 -15.11
C ASN A 259 1.29 16.49 -15.52
N LYS A 260 2.44 15.89 -15.88
CA LYS A 260 3.65 16.65 -16.28
C LYS A 260 3.62 17.01 -17.76
N VAL A 261 3.00 16.16 -18.58
CA VAL A 261 2.86 16.31 -20.02
C VAL A 261 1.51 16.94 -20.35
N THR A 262 1.51 17.93 -21.26
CA THR A 262 0.30 18.60 -21.73
C THR A 262 -0.06 18.18 -23.16
N GLY A 263 -1.35 18.05 -23.42
CA GLY A 263 -1.88 17.77 -24.77
C GLY A 263 -2.03 16.29 -25.13
N SER A 264 -2.25 16.03 -26.42
CA SER A 264 -2.48 14.71 -27.00
C SER A 264 -1.36 14.34 -27.97
N TYR A 265 -1.25 13.05 -28.30
CA TYR A 265 -0.47 12.65 -29.47
C TYR A 265 -1.10 13.22 -30.74
N THR A 266 -0.25 13.51 -31.72
CA THR A 266 -0.70 13.88 -33.07
C THR A 266 -0.11 12.91 -34.07
N TRP A 267 -0.64 12.87 -35.28
CA TRP A 267 -0.10 12.03 -36.34
C TRP A 267 0.05 12.79 -37.65
N THR A 268 1.00 12.34 -38.45
CA THR A 268 1.15 12.76 -39.85
C THR A 268 1.17 11.54 -40.76
N ALA A 269 0.45 11.61 -41.87
CA ALA A 269 0.44 10.53 -42.86
C ALA A 269 1.83 10.32 -43.47
N HIS A 270 2.20 9.07 -43.71
CA HIS A 270 3.38 8.77 -44.49
C HIS A 270 3.13 9.16 -45.96
N PRO A 271 4.09 9.79 -46.67
CA PRO A 271 3.89 10.21 -48.07
C PRO A 271 3.41 9.09 -48.99
N ASP A 272 3.92 7.87 -48.78
CA ASP A 272 3.56 6.69 -49.59
C ASP A 272 2.25 6.01 -49.17
N TYR A 273 1.70 6.35 -47.99
CA TYR A 273 0.52 5.72 -47.40
C TYR A 273 -0.42 6.78 -46.80
N PRO A 274 -1.11 7.57 -47.64
CA PRO A 274 -2.06 8.58 -47.17
C PRO A 274 -3.31 7.94 -46.55
N ARG A 275 -3.96 8.66 -45.63
CA ARG A 275 -5.26 8.22 -45.07
C ARG A 275 -6.29 8.12 -46.21
N PRO A 276 -7.03 7.02 -46.33
CA PRO A 276 -8.06 6.88 -47.36
C PRO A 276 -9.15 7.95 -47.20
N LEU A 277 -9.72 8.39 -48.32
CA LEU A 277 -10.85 9.33 -48.32
C LEU A 277 -12.15 8.56 -48.09
N TRP A 278 -13.18 9.23 -47.57
CA TRP A 278 -14.52 8.64 -47.43
C TRP A 278 -15.03 8.03 -48.75
N GLU A 279 -14.70 8.65 -49.88
CA GLU A 279 -15.07 8.15 -51.21
C GLU A 279 -14.47 6.77 -51.53
N ASP A 280 -13.30 6.42 -50.98
CA ASP A 280 -12.67 5.12 -51.21
C ASP A 280 -13.53 3.99 -50.59
N PHE A 281 -14.10 4.21 -49.40
CA PHE A 281 -14.98 3.25 -48.73
C PHE A 281 -16.30 3.02 -49.48
N THR A 282 -16.73 3.97 -50.31
CA THR A 282 -17.94 3.83 -51.14
C THR A 282 -17.71 3.06 -52.44
N ARG A 283 -16.46 2.93 -52.91
CA ARG A 283 -16.10 2.32 -54.21
C ARG A 283 -15.70 0.84 -54.11
N GLY A 284 -15.37 0.35 -52.91
CA GLY A 284 -15.10 -1.05 -52.62
C GLY A 284 -14.45 -1.21 -51.25
N SER A 285 -15.07 -2.00 -50.37
CA SER A 285 -14.66 -2.15 -48.96
C SER A 285 -13.22 -2.65 -48.81
N ASP A 286 -12.80 -3.60 -49.64
CA ASP A 286 -11.57 -4.36 -49.39
C ASP A 286 -10.29 -3.55 -49.74
N GLU A 287 -10.33 -2.75 -50.82
CA GLU A 287 -9.21 -1.87 -51.18
C GLU A 287 -9.09 -0.70 -50.21
N ALA A 288 -10.23 -0.12 -49.81
CA ALA A 288 -10.28 0.93 -48.80
C ALA A 288 -9.73 0.43 -47.46
N GLN A 289 -10.14 -0.76 -47.02
CA GLN A 289 -9.63 -1.38 -45.80
C GLN A 289 -8.12 -1.65 -45.88
N ARG A 290 -7.62 -2.11 -47.02
CA ARG A 290 -6.18 -2.32 -47.22
C ARG A 290 -5.40 -1.00 -47.12
N LYS A 291 -5.91 0.08 -47.74
CA LYS A 291 -5.28 1.42 -47.65
C LYS A 291 -5.32 1.95 -46.22
N ASP A 292 -6.43 1.74 -45.52
CA ASP A 292 -6.58 2.14 -44.11
C ASP A 292 -5.59 1.41 -43.20
N ASN A 293 -5.45 0.09 -43.37
CA ASN A 293 -4.47 -0.71 -42.65
C ASN A 293 -3.03 -0.22 -42.90
N LEU A 294 -2.66 0.01 -44.16
CA LEU A 294 -1.33 0.53 -44.53
C LEU A 294 -1.08 1.93 -43.97
N TRP A 295 -2.08 2.82 -44.01
CA TRP A 295 -1.98 4.13 -43.39
C TRP A 295 -1.75 4.01 -41.88
N ASN A 296 -2.53 3.16 -41.19
CA ASN A 296 -2.43 2.97 -39.75
C ASN A 296 -1.07 2.36 -39.33
N GLU A 297 -0.56 1.41 -40.12
CA GLU A 297 0.77 0.82 -39.92
C GLU A 297 1.88 1.86 -40.08
N HIS A 298 1.80 2.72 -41.10
CA HIS A 298 2.88 3.63 -41.48
C HIS A 298 2.77 5.07 -40.95
N LYS A 299 1.64 5.47 -40.35
CA LYS A 299 1.50 6.81 -39.78
C LYS A 299 2.58 7.09 -38.75
N ILE A 300 3.09 8.32 -38.77
CA ILE A 300 4.12 8.81 -37.87
C ILE A 300 3.40 9.48 -36.70
N ILE A 301 3.48 8.85 -35.53
CA ILE A 301 2.95 9.39 -34.28
C ILE A 301 3.97 10.35 -33.68
N LYS A 302 3.51 11.54 -33.30
CA LYS A 302 4.26 12.52 -32.52
C LYS A 302 3.69 12.50 -31.11
N LEU A 303 4.49 12.01 -30.16
CA LEU A 303 4.11 11.91 -28.76
C LEU A 303 4.03 13.31 -28.12
N PRO A 304 3.09 13.51 -27.17
CA PRO A 304 3.05 14.73 -26.39
C PRO A 304 4.31 14.84 -25.51
N THR A 305 4.61 16.04 -25.06
CA THR A 305 5.79 16.35 -24.23
C THR A 305 5.45 17.51 -23.30
N VAL A 306 6.40 17.90 -22.45
CA VAL A 306 6.24 19.03 -21.53
C VAL A 306 5.94 20.34 -22.28
N ASP A 307 5.28 21.27 -21.61
CA ASP A 307 5.00 22.61 -22.15
C ASP A 307 6.31 23.32 -22.58
N GLU A 308 6.26 24.01 -23.72
CA GLU A 308 7.40 24.76 -24.27
C GLU A 308 7.86 25.92 -23.36
N HIS A 309 6.96 26.41 -22.51
CA HIS A 309 7.23 27.45 -21.53
C HIS A 309 7.87 26.90 -20.24
N GLY A 310 8.04 25.57 -20.13
CA GLY A 310 8.71 24.91 -19.01
C GLY A 310 7.81 24.62 -17.80
N TYR A 311 8.43 24.40 -16.64
CA TYR A 311 7.72 24.16 -15.40
C TYR A 311 6.97 25.42 -14.94
N HIS A 312 5.64 25.38 -15.01
CA HIS A 312 4.75 26.47 -14.61
C HIS A 312 4.26 26.31 -13.17
N ASP A 313 5.15 26.37 -12.17
CA ASP A 313 4.74 26.73 -10.80
C ASP A 313 5.95 27.09 -9.91
N SER A 314 6.34 28.37 -9.90
CA SER A 314 7.24 28.91 -8.86
C SER A 314 6.59 30.02 -8.04
N GLY A 315 5.26 30.14 -8.09
CA GLY A 315 4.52 31.30 -7.57
C GLY A 315 3.31 31.01 -6.68
N GLN A 316 2.85 29.76 -6.59
CA GLN A 316 1.80 29.35 -5.64
C GLN A 316 2.40 28.49 -4.53
N ASP A 317 1.84 28.61 -3.32
CA ASP A 317 2.29 27.84 -2.17
C ASP A 317 1.86 26.38 -2.34
N ILE A 318 2.81 25.55 -2.79
CA ILE A 318 2.67 24.10 -2.94
C ILE A 318 2.67 23.35 -1.61
N THR A 319 2.95 24.04 -0.50
CA THR A 319 2.80 23.45 0.83
C THR A 319 1.31 23.45 1.16
N PHE A 320 0.58 22.48 0.62
CA PHE A 320 -0.81 22.31 1.01
C PHE A 320 -0.83 22.00 2.51
N PRO A 321 -1.59 22.77 3.32
CA PRO A 321 -1.75 22.45 4.73
C PRO A 321 -2.38 21.06 4.83
N ASP A 322 -2.06 20.33 5.89
CA ASP A 322 -2.75 19.08 6.19
C ASP A 322 -4.23 19.41 6.43
N THR A 323 -5.07 19.19 5.41
CA THR A 323 -6.52 19.50 5.45
C THR A 323 -7.28 18.43 6.23
N TYR A 324 -6.69 17.24 6.33
CA TYR A 324 -7.17 16.14 7.15
C TYR A 324 -6.08 15.73 8.14
N SER A 325 -6.48 15.48 9.38
CA SER A 325 -5.54 15.02 10.41
C SER A 325 -6.21 14.08 11.42
N ILE A 326 -5.51 13.00 11.74
CA ILE A 326 -5.89 12.08 12.82
C ILE A 326 -5.21 12.42 14.15
N GLN A 327 -4.40 13.49 14.23
CA GLN A 327 -3.80 13.92 15.50
C GLN A 327 -4.89 14.26 16.52
N GLY A 328 -4.72 13.80 17.76
CA GLY A 328 -5.70 14.00 18.84
C GLY A 328 -6.96 13.13 18.74
N ASN A 329 -7.11 12.35 17.67
CA ASN A 329 -8.27 11.50 17.46
C ASN A 329 -8.00 10.03 17.85
N LYS A 330 -9.07 9.28 18.06
CA LYS A 330 -9.01 7.83 18.18
C LYS A 330 -9.03 7.22 16.78
N VAL A 331 -8.12 6.29 16.51
CA VAL A 331 -8.07 5.54 15.24
C VAL A 331 -7.95 4.05 15.50
N GLN A 332 -8.15 3.25 14.47
CA GLN A 332 -8.10 1.79 14.53
C GLN A 332 -6.94 1.29 13.68
N ILE A 333 -5.98 0.59 14.31
CA ILE A 333 -4.79 0.08 13.63
C ILE A 333 -4.72 -1.43 13.77
N ILE A 334 -4.49 -2.13 12.66
CA ILE A 334 -4.12 -3.54 12.63
C ILE A 334 -2.59 -3.62 12.56
N VAL A 335 -2.00 -4.45 13.41
CA VAL A 335 -0.54 -4.55 13.56
C VAL A 335 -0.05 -5.89 13.03
N LYS A 336 1.02 -5.85 12.23
CA LYS A 336 1.67 -7.04 11.69
C LYS A 336 3.19 -6.94 11.78
N LEU A 337 3.84 -7.98 12.29
CA LEU A 337 5.30 -8.09 12.36
C LEU A 337 5.74 -9.40 11.72
N GLU A 338 6.67 -9.33 10.78
CA GLU A 338 7.23 -10.51 10.12
C GLU A 338 8.73 -10.33 9.81
N SER A 339 9.43 -11.46 9.76
CA SER A 339 10.85 -11.55 9.41
C SER A 339 11.02 -12.51 8.23
N ILE A 340 11.57 -12.01 7.12
CA ILE A 340 11.96 -12.85 5.98
C ILE A 340 13.43 -13.24 6.16
N HIS A 341 13.70 -14.55 6.17
CA HIS A 341 15.01 -15.15 6.34
C HIS A 341 15.48 -15.86 5.06
N LEU A 342 16.71 -15.59 4.67
CA LEU A 342 17.42 -16.28 3.60
C LEU A 342 18.60 -17.07 4.17
N THR A 343 18.80 -18.29 3.66
CA THR A 343 19.94 -19.14 4.04
C THR A 343 20.75 -19.51 2.79
N PRO A 344 21.99 -19.99 2.93
CA PRO A 344 22.76 -20.50 1.80
C PRO A 344 22.03 -21.58 0.98
N GLU A 345 21.17 -22.37 1.62
CA GLU A 345 20.35 -23.41 0.98
C GLU A 345 19.11 -22.84 0.28
N LYS A 346 18.60 -21.70 0.76
CA LYS A 346 17.45 -20.96 0.19
C LYS A 346 17.80 -19.47 0.06
N PRO A 347 18.65 -19.12 -0.93
CA PRO A 347 19.33 -17.83 -0.98
C PRO A 347 18.50 -16.72 -1.65
N GLU A 348 17.29 -17.02 -2.11
CA GLU A 348 16.44 -16.12 -2.89
C GLU A 348 15.01 -16.15 -2.37
N TYR A 349 14.39 -14.97 -2.29
CA TYR A 349 12.98 -14.75 -2.03
C TYR A 349 12.32 -14.28 -3.33
N PRO A 350 11.26 -14.96 -3.82
CA PRO A 350 10.69 -14.71 -5.14
C PRO A 350 9.92 -13.38 -5.26
N GLY A 351 9.58 -12.74 -4.13
CA GLY A 351 8.69 -11.57 -4.09
C GLY A 351 7.27 -11.93 -3.68
N GLY A 352 6.40 -10.91 -3.58
CA GLY A 352 4.96 -11.07 -3.34
C GLY A 352 4.17 -11.09 -4.63
N SER A 353 2.86 -11.32 -4.55
CA SER A 353 1.90 -11.03 -5.64
C SER A 353 1.38 -9.59 -5.53
N TRP A 354 0.77 -9.09 -6.60
CA TRP A 354 0.00 -7.85 -6.55
C TRP A 354 -1.21 -8.03 -5.64
N HIS A 355 -1.36 -7.16 -4.65
CA HIS A 355 -2.49 -7.18 -3.72
C HIS A 355 -2.74 -5.80 -3.11
N ILE A 356 -3.91 -5.67 -2.50
CA ILE A 356 -4.27 -4.60 -1.55
C ILE A 356 -4.43 -5.21 -0.16
N GLU A 357 -4.49 -4.38 0.88
CA GLU A 357 -4.62 -4.85 2.25
C GLU A 357 -6.09 -5.03 2.64
N GLY A 358 -6.42 -6.23 3.12
CA GLY A 358 -7.72 -6.56 3.68
C GLY A 358 -8.87 -6.62 2.68
N MET A 359 -10.08 -6.67 3.23
CA MET A 359 -11.37 -6.72 2.53
C MET A 359 -12.27 -5.57 2.97
N ALA A 360 -13.44 -5.40 2.34
CA ALA A 360 -14.37 -4.31 2.60
C ALA A 360 -14.82 -4.22 4.07
N ASN A 361 -15.00 -5.35 4.75
CA ASN A 361 -15.35 -5.41 6.17
C ASN A 361 -14.24 -4.93 7.11
N GLU A 362 -12.99 -4.86 6.65
CA GLU A 362 -11.83 -4.40 7.44
C GLU A 362 -11.55 -2.91 7.23
N ARG A 363 -12.12 -2.30 6.19
CA ARG A 363 -12.06 -0.85 5.89
C ARG A 363 -10.65 -0.24 5.99
N ILE A 364 -9.61 -0.97 5.57
CA ILE A 364 -8.24 -0.45 5.58
C ILE A 364 -8.12 0.65 4.52
N VAL A 365 -7.92 1.88 4.96
CA VAL A 365 -7.82 3.07 4.07
C VAL A 365 -6.38 3.36 3.67
N ALA A 366 -5.42 3.07 4.55
CA ALA A 366 -4.01 3.32 4.30
C ALA A 366 -3.11 2.32 5.02
N SER A 367 -1.92 2.10 4.45
CA SER A 367 -0.92 1.18 4.98
C SER A 367 0.36 1.92 5.29
N GLY A 368 1.06 1.47 6.32
CA GLY A 368 2.39 1.94 6.72
C GLY A 368 3.32 0.75 6.92
N ILE A 369 4.55 0.82 6.42
CA ILE A 369 5.58 -0.21 6.61
C ILE A 369 6.90 0.38 7.06
N TYR A 370 7.56 -0.29 8.00
CA TYR A 370 8.88 0.05 8.53
C TYR A 370 9.86 -1.10 8.38
N TYR A 371 10.92 -0.90 7.59
CA TYR A 371 12.02 -1.86 7.42
C TYR A 371 13.06 -1.69 8.52
N TYR A 372 12.81 -2.26 9.70
CA TYR A 372 13.61 -1.97 10.90
C TYR A 372 14.97 -2.69 10.95
N ASP A 373 15.14 -3.78 10.21
CA ASP A 373 16.41 -4.50 10.15
C ASP A 373 16.57 -5.27 8.84
N CYS A 374 17.58 -4.91 8.04
CA CYS A 374 17.91 -5.63 6.80
C CYS A 374 19.41 -5.91 6.78
N GLU A 375 19.78 -7.18 6.62
CA GLU A 375 21.18 -7.62 6.61
C GLU A 375 21.42 -8.64 5.52
N ASN A 376 22.55 -8.52 4.81
CA ASN A 376 23.02 -9.46 3.80
C ASN A 376 21.98 -9.79 2.69
N THR A 377 21.16 -8.82 2.30
CA THR A 377 20.19 -8.94 1.21
C THR A 377 20.41 -7.89 0.13
N THR A 378 20.14 -8.24 -1.13
CA THR A 378 20.15 -7.29 -2.24
C THR A 378 19.04 -6.26 -2.06
N GLU A 379 19.15 -5.12 -2.76
CA GLU A 379 18.06 -4.15 -2.82
C GLU A 379 16.77 -4.84 -3.30
N SER A 380 15.66 -4.53 -2.64
CA SER A 380 14.29 -4.88 -3.06
C SER A 380 13.51 -3.58 -3.16
N GLN A 381 12.34 -3.66 -3.76
CA GLN A 381 11.44 -2.54 -3.95
C GLN A 381 10.01 -2.94 -3.59
N LEU A 382 9.23 -1.94 -3.21
CA LEU A 382 7.78 -2.01 -3.11
C LEU A 382 7.22 -1.29 -4.33
N ALA A 383 6.74 -2.05 -5.30
CA ALA A 383 6.15 -1.55 -6.54
C ALA A 383 4.67 -1.24 -6.34
N PHE A 384 4.17 -0.25 -7.06
CA PHE A 384 2.78 0.21 -7.00
C PHE A 384 2.17 0.27 -8.40
N ARG A 385 0.91 -0.13 -8.51
CA ARG A 385 0.10 0.04 -9.72
C ARG A 385 -1.31 0.49 -9.37
N VAL A 386 -1.95 1.12 -10.34
CA VAL A 386 -3.32 1.67 -10.21
C VAL A 386 -4.14 1.30 -11.42
N ALA A 387 -5.44 1.06 -11.22
CA ALA A 387 -6.41 1.00 -12.31
C ALA A 387 -6.50 2.37 -12.95
N VAL A 388 -6.56 2.47 -14.28
CA VAL A 388 -6.61 3.75 -15.00
C VAL A 388 -7.70 3.75 -16.06
N ASN A 389 -8.23 4.94 -16.38
CA ASN A 389 -9.08 5.17 -17.55
C ASN A 389 -8.46 6.20 -18.50
N LEU A 390 -9.10 6.39 -19.65
CA LEU A 390 -8.73 7.39 -20.66
C LEU A 390 -9.72 8.56 -20.73
N GLU A 391 -10.60 8.73 -19.74
CA GLU A 391 -11.65 9.77 -19.79
C GLU A 391 -11.06 11.19 -19.74
N GLY A 392 -10.03 11.39 -18.91
CA GLY A 392 -9.24 12.62 -18.90
C GLY A 392 -8.22 12.75 -20.05
N ALA A 393 -8.10 11.73 -20.89
CA ALA A 393 -7.12 11.69 -21.98
C ALA A 393 -7.73 12.08 -23.32
N LEU A 394 -7.03 12.92 -24.08
CA LEU A 394 -7.41 13.24 -25.45
C LEU A 394 -6.84 12.17 -26.39
N TYR A 395 -7.67 11.30 -26.96
CA TYR A 395 -7.24 10.27 -27.93
C TYR A 395 -8.18 10.21 -29.16
N GLU A 396 -7.66 9.76 -30.31
CA GLU A 396 -8.49 9.41 -31.48
C GLU A 396 -9.09 8.02 -31.29
N GLU A 397 -10.42 7.93 -31.40
CA GLU A 397 -11.15 6.67 -31.26
C GLU A 397 -10.65 5.61 -32.25
N GLY A 398 -10.53 4.37 -31.80
CA GLY A 398 -10.01 3.27 -32.62
C GLY A 398 -8.50 3.33 -32.93
N ASP A 399 -7.76 4.35 -32.48
CA ASP A 399 -6.32 4.43 -32.68
C ASP A 399 -5.52 3.69 -31.58
N SER A 400 -5.53 2.37 -31.65
CA SER A 400 -4.77 1.52 -30.72
C SER A 400 -3.25 1.79 -30.76
N LYS A 401 -2.71 2.23 -31.91
CA LYS A 401 -1.28 2.51 -32.06
C LYS A 401 -0.90 3.79 -31.31
N GLY A 402 -1.69 4.86 -31.46
CA GLY A 402 -1.50 6.11 -30.74
C GLY A 402 -1.62 5.93 -29.23
N ILE A 403 -2.62 5.15 -28.79
CA ILE A 403 -2.85 4.86 -27.37
C ILE A 403 -1.67 4.08 -26.76
N LYS A 404 -1.27 2.97 -27.40
CA LYS A 404 -0.14 2.13 -26.95
C LYS A 404 1.16 2.92 -26.84
N LEU A 405 1.48 3.74 -27.83
CA LEU A 405 2.73 4.52 -27.82
C LEU A 405 2.70 5.68 -26.82
N THR A 406 1.52 6.19 -26.46
CA THR A 406 1.39 7.36 -25.57
C THR A 406 1.23 6.96 -24.12
N TRP A 407 0.36 5.99 -23.79
CA TRP A 407 0.06 5.56 -22.41
C TRP A 407 0.51 4.13 -22.09
N GLY A 408 0.96 3.36 -23.08
CA GLY A 408 1.33 1.95 -22.86
C GLY A 408 0.14 1.01 -22.66
N LEU A 409 -1.08 1.45 -22.98
CA LEU A 409 -2.30 0.65 -22.86
C LEU A 409 -2.66 -0.02 -24.19
N GLU A 410 -3.26 -1.20 -24.11
CA GLU A 410 -3.68 -2.00 -25.26
C GLU A 410 -5.16 -2.39 -25.14
N SER A 411 -5.82 -2.61 -26.29
CA SER A 411 -7.24 -2.95 -26.32
C SER A 411 -7.40 -4.36 -25.78
N ASP A 412 -8.47 -4.60 -25.02
CA ASP A 412 -8.77 -5.92 -24.44
C ASP A 412 -7.70 -6.44 -23.45
N GLU A 413 -6.76 -5.59 -23.04
CA GLU A 413 -5.77 -5.84 -21.98
C GLU A 413 -6.17 -5.11 -20.69
N PRO A 414 -5.62 -5.50 -19.53
CA PRO A 414 -5.84 -4.83 -18.24
C PRO A 414 -5.59 -3.32 -18.29
N SER A 415 -6.59 -2.52 -17.90
CA SER A 415 -6.46 -1.06 -17.81
C SER A 415 -5.80 -0.63 -16.50
N ASN A 416 -4.53 -1.00 -16.29
CA ASN A 416 -3.71 -0.52 -15.17
C ASN A 416 -2.32 -0.07 -15.59
N GLN A 417 -1.69 0.75 -14.74
CA GLN A 417 -0.31 1.19 -14.92
C GLN A 417 0.50 0.97 -13.65
N VAL A 418 1.70 0.38 -13.79
CA VAL A 418 2.73 0.45 -12.75
C VAL A 418 3.22 1.89 -12.67
N VAL A 419 2.96 2.57 -11.55
CA VAL A 419 3.18 4.02 -11.37
C VAL A 419 4.51 4.36 -10.70
N GLY A 420 5.12 3.41 -9.99
CA GLY A 420 6.41 3.62 -9.37
C GLY A 420 6.83 2.47 -8.46
N ALA A 421 8.08 2.50 -7.99
CA ALA A 421 8.60 1.55 -7.03
C ALA A 421 9.55 2.20 -6.03
N VAL A 422 9.32 1.95 -4.74
CA VAL A 422 10.10 2.51 -3.62
C VAL A 422 11.18 1.54 -3.21
N LYS A 423 12.42 1.99 -3.08
CA LYS A 423 13.50 1.15 -2.51
C LYS A 423 13.21 0.85 -1.05
N THR A 424 13.34 -0.39 -0.62
CA THR A 424 12.95 -0.82 0.74
C THR A 424 14.14 -0.96 1.69
N SER A 425 14.98 0.08 1.75
CA SER A 425 16.21 0.12 2.57
C SER A 425 15.95 0.00 4.07
N ALA A 426 16.98 -0.42 4.82
CA ALA A 426 16.91 -0.41 6.28
C ALA A 426 16.61 1.00 6.82
N ASN A 427 15.84 1.05 7.91
CA ASN A 427 15.30 2.24 8.55
C ASN A 427 14.26 3.05 7.76
N ARG A 428 13.83 2.58 6.59
CA ARG A 428 12.83 3.27 5.78
C ARG A 428 11.41 3.03 6.27
N CYS A 429 10.66 4.11 6.41
CA CYS A 429 9.21 4.13 6.58
C CYS A 429 8.54 4.53 5.28
N ILE A 430 7.45 3.86 4.91
CA ILE A 430 6.64 4.16 3.72
C ILE A 430 5.18 4.13 4.12
N ALA A 431 4.37 5.07 3.65
CA ALA A 431 2.92 5.04 3.76
C ALA A 431 2.25 5.35 2.43
N TRP A 432 1.14 4.67 2.15
CA TRP A 432 0.38 4.77 0.91
C TRP A 432 -1.10 4.46 1.15
N PRO A 433 -2.02 4.93 0.28
CA PRO A 433 -3.43 4.62 0.41
C PRO A 433 -3.75 3.22 -0.17
N ASN A 434 -4.78 2.57 0.35
CA ASN A 434 -5.13 1.20 -0.03
C ASN A 434 -5.73 1.08 -1.44
N ILE A 435 -6.05 2.21 -2.10
CA ILE A 435 -6.41 2.27 -3.52
C ILE A 435 -5.25 1.93 -4.47
N TYR A 436 -4.01 1.84 -3.96
CA TYR A 436 -2.85 1.42 -4.74
C TYR A 436 -2.53 -0.04 -4.48
N GLN A 437 -2.67 -0.86 -5.51
CA GLN A 437 -2.21 -2.24 -5.46
C GLN A 437 -0.69 -2.25 -5.44
N HIS A 438 -0.10 -3.11 -4.62
CA HIS A 438 1.33 -3.12 -4.40
C HIS A 438 1.91 -4.53 -4.43
N GLN A 439 3.21 -4.61 -4.67
CA GLN A 439 3.96 -5.86 -4.77
C GLN A 439 5.39 -5.68 -4.26
N VAL A 440 5.87 -6.64 -3.47
CA VAL A 440 7.28 -6.70 -3.06
C VAL A 440 8.10 -7.42 -4.12
N SER A 441 9.17 -6.79 -4.60
CA SER A 441 10.11 -7.39 -5.57
C SER A 441 10.96 -8.50 -4.95
N SER A 442 11.37 -9.47 -5.78
CA SER A 442 12.33 -10.50 -5.41
C SER A 442 13.63 -9.94 -4.85
N PHE A 443 14.30 -10.67 -3.97
CA PHE A 443 15.66 -10.35 -3.52
C PHE A 443 16.42 -11.60 -3.11
N LYS A 444 17.75 -11.49 -3.02
CA LYS A 444 18.63 -12.62 -2.68
C LYS A 444 19.75 -12.21 -1.73
N LEU A 445 20.54 -13.18 -1.29
CA LEU A 445 21.74 -12.94 -0.49
C LEU A 445 22.80 -12.16 -1.28
N VAL A 446 23.44 -11.18 -0.62
CA VAL A 446 24.62 -10.49 -1.18
C VAL A 446 25.86 -11.37 -1.08
N ASP A 447 26.10 -11.94 0.10
CA ASP A 447 27.07 -12.99 0.37
C ASP A 447 26.31 -14.32 0.53
N PRO A 448 26.30 -15.18 -0.50
CA PRO A 448 25.54 -16.45 -0.47
C PRO A 448 26.04 -17.45 0.58
N THR A 449 27.18 -17.19 1.23
CA THR A 449 27.74 -18.07 2.27
C THR A 449 27.21 -17.78 3.67
N LYS A 450 26.52 -16.65 3.85
CA LYS A 450 25.98 -16.20 5.13
C LYS A 450 24.47 -16.09 5.05
N GLN A 451 23.81 -16.23 6.20
CA GLN A 451 22.38 -15.94 6.29
C GLN A 451 22.13 -14.44 6.09
N GLY A 452 20.90 -14.10 5.72
CA GLY A 452 20.44 -12.72 5.57
C GLY A 452 18.98 -12.62 5.96
N HIS A 453 18.53 -11.41 6.23
CA HIS A 453 17.14 -11.18 6.61
C HIS A 453 16.64 -9.79 6.23
N ARG A 454 15.32 -9.68 6.21
CA ARG A 454 14.58 -8.42 6.19
C ARG A 454 13.46 -8.52 7.20
N LYS A 455 13.43 -7.61 8.16
CA LYS A 455 12.41 -7.59 9.21
C LYS A 455 11.59 -6.32 9.09
N ILE A 456 10.28 -6.48 9.21
CA ILE A 456 9.33 -5.40 8.97
C ILE A 456 8.27 -5.31 10.08
N VAL A 457 7.80 -4.08 10.29
CA VAL A 457 6.53 -3.80 10.95
C VAL A 457 5.59 -3.22 9.90
N ALA A 458 4.41 -3.79 9.74
CA ALA A 458 3.33 -3.22 8.94
C ALA A 458 2.18 -2.80 9.87
N LEU A 459 1.62 -1.63 9.58
CA LEU A 459 0.53 -0.99 10.31
C LEU A 459 -0.55 -0.63 9.30
N PHE A 460 -1.75 -1.15 9.49
CA PHE A 460 -2.87 -0.88 8.59
C PHE A 460 -3.88 0.02 9.30
N LEU A 461 -4.04 1.22 8.78
CA LEU A 461 -5.00 2.21 9.27
C LEU A 461 -6.37 1.89 8.71
N VAL A 462 -7.30 1.57 9.60
CA VAL A 462 -8.72 1.47 9.29
C VAL A 462 -9.30 2.87 9.15
N ASP A 463 -10.29 3.01 8.28
CA ASP A 463 -11.07 4.24 8.03
C ASP A 463 -11.39 5.00 9.34
N PRO A 464 -10.79 6.20 9.55
CA PRO A 464 -11.04 6.98 10.76
C PRO A 464 -12.48 7.50 10.88
N GLU A 465 -13.22 7.58 9.77
CA GLU A 465 -14.60 8.08 9.74
C GLU A 465 -15.62 6.96 10.03
N LYS A 466 -15.28 5.68 9.79
CA LYS A 466 -16.16 4.54 10.02
C LYS A 466 -15.50 3.46 10.87
N ARG A 467 -15.88 3.42 12.16
CA ARG A 467 -15.40 2.44 13.15
C ARG A 467 -15.94 1.02 12.89
N ILE A 468 -15.08 0.01 12.99
CA ILE A 468 -15.45 -1.42 13.00
C ILE A 468 -15.22 -2.06 14.40
N PRO A 469 -15.72 -3.27 14.69
CA PRO A 469 -15.42 -3.96 15.95
C PRO A 469 -13.92 -4.14 16.18
N SER A 470 -13.42 -3.81 17.37
CA SER A 470 -11.99 -3.85 17.71
C SER A 470 -11.71 -4.63 18.98
N THR A 471 -10.45 -4.67 19.40
CA THR A 471 -10.06 -5.26 20.70
C THR A 471 -10.65 -4.55 21.92
N SER A 472 -11.27 -3.37 21.75
CA SER A 472 -12.10 -2.74 22.79
C SER A 472 -13.45 -3.44 22.97
N ASP A 473 -13.98 -4.06 21.91
CA ASP A 473 -15.27 -4.74 21.91
C ASP A 473 -15.09 -6.26 22.05
N ILE A 474 -14.04 -6.82 21.45
CA ILE A 474 -13.76 -8.26 21.41
C ILE A 474 -12.73 -8.59 22.49
N PRO A 475 -13.10 -9.29 23.59
CA PRO A 475 -12.13 -9.69 24.60
C PRO A 475 -11.13 -10.72 24.05
N PRO A 476 -9.96 -10.89 24.69
CA PRO A 476 -8.96 -11.86 24.25
C PRO A 476 -9.54 -13.26 24.03
N GLN A 477 -9.25 -13.82 22.85
CA GLN A 477 -9.73 -15.14 22.44
C GLN A 477 -8.74 -16.25 22.84
N GLN A 478 -7.49 -15.90 23.17
CA GLN A 478 -6.41 -16.85 23.43
C GLN A 478 -6.67 -17.65 24.72
N SER A 479 -7.03 -18.94 24.60
CA SER A 479 -7.36 -19.79 25.75
C SER A 479 -6.24 -19.85 26.80
N HIS A 480 -4.98 -19.86 26.37
CA HIS A 480 -3.82 -19.87 27.25
C HIS A 480 -3.67 -18.57 28.07
N TRP A 481 -4.09 -17.41 27.56
CA TRP A 481 -4.08 -16.15 28.33
C TRP A 481 -5.11 -16.20 29.46
N THR A 482 -6.31 -16.72 29.16
CA THR A 482 -7.38 -16.89 30.15
C THR A 482 -6.96 -17.88 31.23
N ARG A 483 -6.36 -19.01 30.84
CA ARG A 483 -5.82 -19.99 31.78
C ARG A 483 -4.79 -19.38 32.73
N GLU A 484 -3.86 -18.58 32.20
CA GLU A 484 -2.85 -17.88 32.99
C GLU A 484 -3.48 -16.85 33.93
N ALA A 485 -4.44 -16.06 33.45
CA ALA A 485 -5.15 -15.07 34.27
C ALA A 485 -5.92 -15.73 35.44
N ILE A 486 -6.57 -16.88 35.20
CA ILE A 486 -7.24 -17.64 36.27
C ILE A 486 -6.22 -18.14 37.29
N MET A 487 -5.10 -18.72 36.84
CA MET A 487 -4.04 -19.19 37.72
C MET A 487 -3.45 -18.05 38.56
N GLU A 488 -3.17 -16.90 37.95
CA GLU A 488 -2.69 -15.71 38.64
C GLU A 488 -3.69 -15.21 39.69
N ALA A 489 -4.98 -15.15 39.36
CA ALA A 489 -6.03 -14.74 40.28
C ALA A 489 -6.15 -15.68 41.49
N LEU A 490 -6.07 -17.00 41.25
CA LEU A 490 -6.09 -18.00 42.33
C LEU A 490 -4.89 -17.84 43.27
N VAL A 491 -3.70 -17.63 42.72
CA VAL A 491 -2.49 -17.38 43.50
C VAL A 491 -2.62 -16.10 44.33
N GLN A 492 -3.14 -15.01 43.74
CA GLN A 492 -3.34 -13.73 44.44
C GLN A 492 -4.36 -13.84 45.58
N ASP A 493 -5.44 -14.58 45.37
CA ASP A 493 -6.49 -14.81 46.38
C ASP A 493 -6.12 -15.91 47.39
N ASN A 494 -4.92 -16.48 47.30
CA ASN A 494 -4.43 -17.59 48.12
C ASN A 494 -5.39 -18.81 48.09
N ARG A 495 -5.98 -19.07 46.92
CA ARG A 495 -6.86 -20.20 46.62
C ARG A 495 -6.12 -21.24 45.77
N THR A 496 -6.56 -22.48 45.83
CA THR A 496 -6.04 -23.56 44.99
C THR A 496 -7.20 -24.28 44.31
N LEU A 497 -7.08 -24.46 42.99
CA LEU A 497 -7.90 -25.38 42.21
C LEU A 497 -6.96 -26.39 41.55
N PRO A 498 -7.33 -27.69 41.51
CA PRO A 498 -6.67 -28.66 40.64
C PRO A 498 -6.60 -28.13 39.20
N VAL A 499 -5.50 -28.44 38.51
CA VAL A 499 -5.27 -27.96 37.13
C VAL A 499 -6.38 -28.41 36.19
N GLU A 500 -6.93 -29.59 36.42
CA GLU A 500 -8.02 -30.16 35.65
C GLU A 500 -9.30 -29.33 35.76
N LEU A 501 -9.58 -28.74 36.95
CA LEU A 501 -10.74 -27.86 37.12
C LEU A 501 -10.53 -26.49 36.47
N VAL A 502 -9.29 -25.99 36.44
CA VAL A 502 -8.97 -24.76 35.71
C VAL A 502 -9.15 -25.00 34.21
N ASP A 503 -8.63 -26.12 33.70
CA ASP A 503 -8.76 -26.49 32.28
C ASP A 503 -10.25 -26.66 31.91
N MET A 504 -11.06 -27.34 32.75
CA MET A 504 -12.51 -27.44 32.55
C MET A 504 -13.23 -26.08 32.53
N VAL A 505 -12.78 -25.10 33.32
CA VAL A 505 -13.36 -23.75 33.29
C VAL A 505 -12.98 -23.04 31.99
N VAL A 506 -11.71 -23.10 31.58
CA VAL A 506 -11.23 -22.48 30.33
C VAL A 506 -11.94 -23.07 29.12
N ASP A 507 -12.06 -24.39 29.06
CA ASP A 507 -12.74 -25.12 27.98
C ASP A 507 -14.26 -24.83 27.93
N GLY A 508 -14.84 -24.38 29.05
CA GLY A 508 -16.24 -24.02 29.15
C GLY A 508 -16.55 -22.56 28.82
N VAL A 509 -15.56 -21.73 28.48
CA VAL A 509 -15.79 -20.32 28.08
C VAL A 509 -15.94 -20.23 26.57
N ASP A 510 -17.14 -19.87 26.11
CA ASP A 510 -17.52 -19.88 24.69
C ASP A 510 -16.65 -18.99 23.77
N ASN A 511 -16.03 -17.94 24.31
CA ASN A 511 -15.17 -17.01 23.55
C ASN A 511 -13.72 -17.49 23.35
N MET A 512 -13.34 -18.67 23.86
CA MET A 512 -11.96 -19.12 23.82
C MET A 512 -11.66 -19.90 22.52
N MET A 513 -10.49 -19.63 21.97
CA MET A 513 -9.88 -20.29 20.83
C MET A 513 -8.52 -20.82 21.27
N ASN A 514 -8.24 -22.09 20.98
CA ASN A 514 -6.92 -22.66 21.20
C ASN A 514 -6.02 -22.42 19.97
N LEU A 515 -4.72 -22.67 20.10
CA LEU A 515 -3.76 -22.38 19.02
C LEU A 515 -3.99 -23.24 17.77
N GLU A 516 -4.42 -24.49 17.91
CA GLU A 516 -4.68 -25.38 16.78
C GLU A 516 -5.88 -24.88 15.97
N GLU A 517 -6.96 -24.51 16.66
CA GLU A 517 -8.15 -23.91 16.07
C GLU A 517 -7.82 -22.56 15.40
N ALA A 518 -7.05 -21.69 16.06
CA ALA A 518 -6.63 -20.41 15.49
C ALA A 518 -5.82 -20.58 14.20
N LYS A 519 -4.94 -21.60 14.15
CA LYS A 519 -4.17 -21.93 12.95
C LYS A 519 -5.05 -22.47 11.83
N ALA A 520 -6.06 -23.29 12.15
CA ALA A 520 -7.01 -23.79 11.17
C ALA A 520 -7.81 -22.63 10.53
N TYR A 521 -8.39 -21.73 11.33
CA TYR A 521 -9.09 -20.55 10.78
C TYR A 521 -8.17 -19.62 10.00
N ARG A 522 -6.92 -19.46 10.45
CA ARG A 522 -5.94 -18.70 9.67
C ARG A 522 -5.71 -19.31 8.30
N GLU A 523 -5.54 -20.63 8.20
CA GLU A 523 -5.36 -21.30 6.89
C GLU A 523 -6.56 -21.02 5.97
N GLU A 524 -7.77 -21.13 6.49
CA GLU A 524 -9.00 -20.83 5.74
C GLU A 524 -9.09 -19.35 5.30
N LEU A 525 -8.76 -18.41 6.19
CA LEU A 525 -8.73 -16.98 5.85
C LEU A 525 -7.63 -16.67 4.82
N MET A 526 -6.48 -17.36 4.88
CA MET A 526 -5.41 -17.15 3.90
C MET A 526 -5.79 -17.69 2.52
N GLU A 527 -6.52 -18.81 2.45
CA GLU A 527 -7.11 -19.30 1.20
C GLU A 527 -8.14 -18.33 0.62
N GLU A 528 -9.02 -17.78 1.47
CA GLU A 528 -10.00 -16.76 1.09
C GLU A 528 -9.31 -15.50 0.56
N ARG A 529 -8.27 -15.01 1.26
CA ARG A 529 -7.50 -13.83 0.84
C ARG A 529 -6.79 -14.04 -0.50
N LEU A 530 -6.27 -15.24 -0.76
CA LEU A 530 -5.66 -15.56 -2.04
C LEU A 530 -6.68 -15.49 -3.18
N ALA A 531 -7.87 -16.07 -2.98
CA ALA A 531 -8.96 -16.02 -3.95
C ALA A 531 -9.51 -14.59 -4.14
N PHE A 532 -9.56 -13.81 -3.07
CA PHE A 532 -9.98 -12.41 -3.11
C PHE A 532 -8.98 -11.52 -3.85
N ALA A 533 -7.68 -11.72 -3.67
CA ALA A 533 -6.66 -10.99 -4.41
C ALA A 533 -6.85 -11.16 -5.93
N ASP A 534 -7.16 -12.36 -6.40
CA ASP A 534 -7.49 -12.61 -7.81
C ASP A 534 -8.81 -11.95 -8.25
N THR A 535 -9.76 -11.79 -7.32
CA THR A 535 -11.08 -11.19 -7.60
C THR A 535 -10.97 -9.68 -7.71
N VAL A 536 -10.38 -9.00 -6.72
CA VAL A 536 -10.14 -7.55 -6.76
C VAL A 536 -9.25 -7.19 -7.95
N ASP A 537 -8.29 -8.06 -8.29
CA ASP A 537 -7.44 -7.83 -9.45
C ASP A 537 -8.25 -7.83 -10.74
N LYS A 538 -9.21 -8.75 -10.91
CA LYS A 538 -10.05 -8.81 -12.12
C LYS A 538 -11.12 -7.72 -12.16
N GLN A 539 -11.77 -7.46 -11.04
CA GLN A 539 -12.94 -6.57 -10.95
C GLN A 539 -12.55 -5.08 -10.89
N HIS A 540 -11.40 -4.77 -10.32
CA HIS A 540 -10.97 -3.39 -10.13
C HIS A 540 -9.72 -3.03 -10.97
N PHE A 541 -8.63 -3.79 -10.84
CA PHE A 541 -7.35 -3.39 -11.43
C PHE A 541 -7.14 -3.85 -12.88
N CYS A 542 -7.75 -4.95 -13.30
CA CYS A 542 -7.51 -5.57 -14.61
C CYS A 542 -8.78 -5.64 -15.47
N THR A 543 -9.71 -4.70 -15.27
CA THR A 543 -10.86 -4.52 -16.15
C THR A 543 -10.36 -4.13 -17.55
N GLY A 544 -10.93 -4.79 -18.57
CA GLY A 544 -10.57 -4.54 -19.97
C GLY A 544 -11.25 -3.27 -20.49
N PHE A 545 -10.53 -2.51 -21.31
CA PHE A 545 -11.09 -1.36 -22.01
C PHE A 545 -11.15 -1.65 -23.53
N ASP A 546 -12.30 -1.40 -24.16
CA ASP A 546 -12.48 -1.52 -25.61
C ASP A 546 -12.42 -0.12 -26.26
N PHE A 547 -11.34 0.15 -26.98
CA PHE A 547 -11.09 1.45 -27.63
C PHE A 547 -12.03 1.77 -28.81
N ARG A 548 -13.01 0.91 -29.13
CA ARG A 548 -13.94 1.03 -30.28
C ARG A 548 -15.41 1.19 -29.91
N LYS A 549 -15.75 1.33 -28.63
CA LYS A 549 -17.14 1.46 -28.17
C LYS A 549 -17.68 2.91 -28.18
N HIS A 550 -17.07 3.84 -28.91
CA HIS A 550 -17.44 5.27 -28.84
C HIS A 550 -17.84 5.92 -30.17
#